data_AF-A0A1V5Q5D3-F1
#
_entry.id   AF-A0A1V5Q5D3-F1
#
_cell.length_a   1.000
_cell.length_b   1.000
_cell.length_c   1.000
_cell.angle_alpha   90.00
_cell.angle_beta   90.00
_cell.angle_gamma   90.00
#
_symmetry.space_group_name_H-M   'P 1'
#
loop_
_entity.id
_entity.type
_entity.pdbx_description
1 polymer ?
#
loop_
_entity_poly.entity_id
_entity_poly.type
_entity_poly.pdbx_seq_one_letter_code
_entity_poly.pdbx_strand_id
1 'polypeptide(L)'
;METKTLKPYFVVIALFVLTSLALAYTVDVTVTDRAGVRMDLPDRVAGWAGQELRFCQNPVCQREFRVGDLKGATNCTACGASLDTMTKAERDALPPDTEIIKKEYRHTSGNVLYVTIVLSGKERASIHRPQACLVGQGNSILNSVIVPVPLEDRPPIEIMSLEMMRKIRAPDGRAMEIPTYFAYWFVGQGRETPYHIQRMVWMATDRVLHNVSHRWAYIGVSGSRRLDSDDYKQQLQAFVKDFYPHIVVQ
;
A
#
# COMPACT_ATOMS: atom_id res chain seq x y z
N MET A 1 -42.98 -39.24 -21.53
CA MET A 1 -42.92 -37.90 -20.89
C MET A 1 -42.14 -38.09 -19.59
N GLU A 2 -40.85 -37.77 -19.60
CA GLU A 2 -39.96 -38.05 -18.47
C GLU A 2 -40.25 -37.05 -17.34
N THR A 3 -40.88 -37.50 -16.26
CA THR A 3 -41.19 -36.64 -15.11
C THR A 3 -39.90 -36.41 -14.32
N LYS A 4 -39.20 -35.31 -14.60
CA LYS A 4 -38.05 -34.89 -13.77
C LYS A 4 -38.54 -34.65 -12.35
N THR A 5 -37.96 -35.37 -11.39
CA THR A 5 -38.35 -35.25 -9.99
C THR A 5 -37.89 -33.89 -9.45
N LEU A 6 -38.82 -33.11 -8.88
CA LEU A 6 -38.50 -31.75 -8.36
C LEU A 6 -37.84 -31.78 -6.97
N LYS A 7 -37.87 -32.94 -6.30
CA LYS A 7 -37.35 -33.18 -4.94
C LYS A 7 -35.90 -32.70 -4.72
N PRO A 8 -34.91 -32.98 -5.60
CA PRO A 8 -33.55 -32.48 -5.44
C PRO A 8 -33.47 -30.95 -5.44
N TYR A 9 -34.31 -30.26 -6.23
CA TYR A 9 -34.31 -28.81 -6.29
C TYR A 9 -34.80 -28.19 -4.96
N PHE A 10 -35.86 -28.75 -4.36
CA PHE A 10 -36.33 -28.29 -3.05
C PHE A 10 -35.30 -28.50 -1.95
N VAL A 11 -34.58 -29.63 -1.97
CA VAL A 11 -33.50 -29.90 -1.00
C VAL A 11 -32.36 -28.88 -1.16
N VAL A 12 -31.94 -28.58 -2.39
CA VAL A 12 -30.89 -27.58 -2.65
C VAL A 12 -31.35 -26.19 -2.21
N ILE A 13 -32.56 -25.78 -2.56
CA ILE A 13 -33.11 -24.47 -2.16
C ILE A 13 -33.18 -24.37 -0.63
N ALA A 14 -33.69 -25.41 0.05
CA ALA A 14 -33.78 -25.42 1.51
C ALA A 14 -32.39 -25.32 2.17
N LEU A 15 -31.40 -26.07 1.67
CA LEU A 15 -30.02 -25.98 2.14
C LEU A 15 -29.44 -24.58 1.90
N PHE A 16 -29.68 -23.98 0.73
CA PHE A 16 -29.20 -22.63 0.43
C PHE A 16 -29.80 -21.58 1.36
N VAL A 17 -31.11 -21.67 1.62
CA VAL A 17 -31.83 -20.77 2.54
C VAL A 17 -31.32 -20.95 3.97
N LEU A 18 -31.23 -22.19 4.46
CA LEU A 18 -30.74 -22.46 5.81
C LEU A 18 -29.29 -22.01 6.01
N THR A 19 -28.42 -22.23 5.02
CA THR A 19 -27.02 -21.79 5.08
C THR A 19 -26.92 -20.27 5.02
N SER A 20 -27.75 -19.61 4.20
CA SER A 20 -27.80 -18.14 4.12
C SER A 20 -28.30 -17.52 5.42
N LEU A 21 -29.33 -18.11 6.04
CA LEU A 21 -29.83 -17.70 7.35
C LEU A 21 -28.78 -17.93 8.45
N ALA A 22 -28.11 -19.08 8.46
CA ALA A 22 -27.02 -19.33 9.40
C ALA A 22 -25.92 -18.26 9.25
N LEU A 23 -25.43 -18.02 8.04
CA LEU A 23 -24.43 -16.97 7.77
C LEU A 23 -24.90 -15.58 8.19
N ALA A 24 -26.16 -15.22 7.94
CA ALA A 24 -26.70 -13.90 8.25
C ALA A 24 -26.91 -13.66 9.75
N TYR A 25 -27.21 -14.70 10.52
CA TYR A 25 -27.60 -14.58 11.94
C TYR A 25 -26.58 -15.14 12.94
N THR A 26 -25.56 -15.89 12.50
CA THR A 26 -24.56 -16.48 13.41
C THR A 26 -23.14 -15.99 13.19
N VAL A 27 -22.84 -15.35 12.06
CA VAL A 27 -21.47 -14.93 11.71
C VAL A 27 -21.35 -13.42 11.79
N ASP A 28 -21.25 -12.89 13.01
CA ASP A 28 -20.90 -11.49 13.22
C ASP A 28 -19.38 -11.34 13.24
N VAL A 29 -18.81 -10.80 12.16
CA VAL A 29 -17.36 -10.72 11.98
C VAL A 29 -16.80 -9.57 12.79
N THR A 30 -15.98 -9.89 13.79
CA THR A 30 -15.34 -8.86 14.61
C THR A 30 -14.26 -8.14 13.78
N VAL A 31 -14.51 -6.89 13.43
CA VAL A 31 -13.50 -6.02 12.81
C VAL A 31 -12.59 -5.49 13.90
N THR A 32 -11.31 -5.81 13.80
CA THR A 32 -10.31 -5.35 14.77
C THR A 32 -9.55 -4.16 14.19
N ASP A 33 -9.36 -3.10 14.96
CA ASP A 33 -8.55 -1.93 14.55
C ASP A 33 -7.03 -2.18 14.60
N ARG A 34 -6.62 -3.41 14.91
CA ARG A 34 -5.21 -3.81 14.96
C ARG A 34 -4.66 -3.91 13.55
N ALA A 35 -3.87 -2.91 13.17
CA ALA A 35 -2.94 -2.99 12.07
C ALA A 35 -1.61 -3.57 12.60
N GLY A 36 -0.95 -4.44 11.84
CA GLY A 36 0.41 -4.90 12.16
C GLY A 36 1.48 -3.80 11.99
N VAL A 37 1.06 -2.54 11.80
CA VAL A 37 1.95 -1.39 11.59
C VAL A 37 1.44 -0.14 12.31
N ARG A 38 2.36 0.77 12.65
CA ARG A 38 2.09 2.13 13.10
C ARG A 38 1.95 3.05 11.89
N MET A 39 0.97 3.95 11.93
CA MET A 39 0.80 5.03 10.94
C MET A 39 1.74 6.21 11.22
N ASP A 40 3.01 5.90 11.48
CA ASP A 40 4.05 6.86 11.78
C ASP A 40 5.32 6.43 11.05
N LEU A 41 5.84 7.31 10.20
CA LEU A 41 7.07 7.07 9.45
C LEU A 41 8.21 7.80 10.19
N PRO A 42 9.30 7.12 10.57
CA PRO A 42 10.38 7.74 11.35
C PRO A 42 11.04 8.93 10.64
N ASP A 43 11.52 9.92 11.39
CA ASP A 43 12.25 11.07 10.83
C ASP A 43 13.65 10.71 10.33
N ARG A 44 14.22 9.62 10.86
CA ARG A 44 15.54 9.13 10.46
C ARG A 44 15.54 7.61 10.40
N VAL A 45 16.21 7.07 9.38
CA VAL A 45 16.49 5.65 9.23
C VAL A 45 17.93 5.53 8.79
N ALA A 46 18.83 5.11 9.68
CA ALA A 46 20.27 5.09 9.41
C ALA A 46 20.76 6.43 8.78
N GLY A 47 21.33 6.38 7.57
CA GLY A 47 21.81 7.55 6.82
C GLY A 47 20.73 8.40 6.12
N TRP A 48 19.45 8.08 6.30
CA TRP A 48 18.33 8.72 5.61
C TRP A 48 17.61 9.72 6.52
N ALA A 49 17.38 10.93 6.01
CA ALA A 49 16.55 11.94 6.65
C ALA A 49 15.17 12.02 5.97
N GLY A 50 14.11 11.78 6.73
CA GLY A 50 12.73 11.79 6.28
C GLY A 50 12.10 13.18 6.38
N GLN A 51 11.27 13.53 5.40
CA GLN A 51 10.41 14.71 5.38
C GLN A 51 9.00 14.29 4.99
N GLU A 52 8.05 14.48 5.91
CA GLU A 52 6.66 14.12 5.65
C GLU A 52 6.09 14.98 4.54
N LEU A 53 5.27 14.37 3.68
CA LEU A 53 4.63 15.03 2.55
C LEU A 53 3.20 15.42 2.89
N ARG A 54 2.81 16.60 2.39
CA ARG A 54 1.46 17.16 2.47
C ARG A 54 1.03 17.65 1.10
N PHE A 55 -0.23 17.44 0.75
CA PHE A 55 -0.77 17.80 -0.54
C PHE A 55 -1.96 18.74 -0.39
N CYS A 56 -1.97 19.78 -1.21
CA CYS A 56 -3.06 20.73 -1.26
C CYS A 56 -4.33 20.12 -1.85
N GLN A 57 -5.45 20.26 -1.14
CA GLN A 57 -6.75 19.68 -1.52
C GLN A 57 -7.57 20.57 -2.47
N ASN A 58 -7.07 21.75 -2.84
CA ASN A 58 -7.67 22.54 -3.91
C ASN A 58 -7.52 21.80 -5.27
N PRO A 59 -8.61 21.53 -6.01
CA PRO A 59 -8.59 20.79 -7.28
C PRO A 59 -7.72 21.43 -8.38
N VAL A 60 -7.45 22.73 -8.31
CA VAL A 60 -6.63 23.45 -9.29
C VAL A 60 -5.17 23.52 -8.82
N CYS A 61 -4.93 23.76 -7.53
CA CYS A 61 -3.56 23.96 -7.02
C CYS A 61 -2.77 22.66 -6.93
N GLN A 62 -3.32 21.64 -6.24
CA GLN A 62 -2.73 20.30 -6.05
C GLN A 62 -1.22 20.23 -5.74
N ARG A 63 -0.63 21.28 -5.17
CA ARG A 63 0.80 21.34 -4.85
C ARG A 63 1.18 20.37 -3.74
N GLU A 64 2.36 19.80 -3.86
CA GLU A 64 3.04 19.00 -2.83
C GLU A 64 3.95 19.89 -1.99
N PHE A 65 4.01 19.59 -0.69
CA PHE A 65 4.83 20.28 0.30
C PHE A 65 5.53 19.26 1.18
N ARG A 66 6.77 19.57 1.57
CA ARG A 66 7.44 18.92 2.70
C ARG A 66 7.05 19.67 3.96
N VAL A 67 6.73 18.95 5.03
CA VAL A 67 6.31 19.57 6.30
C VAL A 67 7.39 20.53 6.83
N GLY A 68 8.67 20.21 6.68
CA GLY A 68 9.77 21.11 7.06
C GLY A 68 9.75 22.46 6.32
N ASP A 69 9.28 22.47 5.06
CA ASP A 69 9.22 23.69 4.23
C ASP A 69 8.02 24.59 4.60
N LEU A 70 7.00 24.04 5.28
CA LEU A 70 5.79 24.78 5.66
C LEU A 70 6.00 25.75 6.83
N LYS A 71 7.10 25.61 7.59
CA LYS A 71 7.43 26.48 8.75
C LYS A 71 6.25 26.67 9.73
N GLY A 72 5.48 25.61 9.96
CA GLY A 72 4.30 25.61 10.85
C GLY A 72 2.97 26.00 10.18
N ALA A 73 2.96 26.33 8.89
CA ALA A 73 1.71 26.55 8.16
C ALA A 73 0.88 25.27 8.08
N THR A 74 -0.38 25.35 8.50
CA THR A 74 -1.34 24.22 8.43
C THR A 74 -2.09 24.18 7.10
N ASN A 75 -2.05 25.26 6.34
CA ASN A 75 -2.73 25.41 5.05
C ASN A 75 -1.71 25.63 3.93
N CYS A 76 -2.15 25.38 2.70
CA CYS A 76 -1.37 25.56 1.48
C CYS A 76 -0.88 27.00 1.36
N THR A 77 0.44 27.21 1.37
CA THR A 77 1.06 28.55 1.27
C THR A 77 0.87 29.22 -0.09
N ALA A 78 0.38 28.48 -1.10
CA ALA A 78 0.12 29.00 -2.43
C ALA A 78 -1.31 29.48 -2.67
N CYS A 79 -2.31 28.87 -2.02
CA CYS A 79 -3.73 29.18 -2.28
C CYS A 79 -4.64 29.16 -1.04
N GLY A 80 -4.11 28.92 0.16
CA GLY A 80 -4.85 28.94 1.42
C GLY A 80 -5.72 27.71 1.72
N ALA A 81 -5.85 26.76 0.79
CA ALA A 81 -6.63 25.55 0.99
C ALA A 81 -6.02 24.58 2.01
N SER A 82 -6.81 23.64 2.51
CA SER A 82 -6.33 22.61 3.45
C SER A 82 -5.27 21.71 2.81
N LEU A 83 -4.37 21.22 3.67
CA LEU A 83 -3.38 20.22 3.36
C LEU A 83 -3.81 18.86 3.93
N ASP A 84 -3.43 17.79 3.22
CA ASP A 84 -3.74 16.40 3.60
C ASP A 84 -2.51 15.51 3.37
N THR A 85 -2.50 14.32 3.96
CA THR A 85 -1.48 13.28 3.70
C THR A 85 -1.70 12.58 2.36
N MET A 86 -2.92 12.67 1.80
CA MET A 86 -3.28 12.16 0.48
C MET A 86 -3.25 13.25 -0.58
N THR A 87 -2.90 12.88 -1.81
CA THR A 87 -3.20 13.73 -2.97
C THR A 87 -4.71 13.91 -3.13
N LYS A 88 -5.15 14.99 -3.78
CA LYS A 88 -6.58 15.21 -4.05
C LYS A 88 -7.23 14.03 -4.79
N ALA A 89 -6.53 13.47 -5.77
CA ALA A 89 -7.00 12.31 -6.53
C ALA A 89 -7.17 11.06 -5.65
N GLU A 90 -6.25 10.81 -4.71
CA GLU A 90 -6.36 9.71 -3.75
C GLU A 90 -7.52 9.93 -2.78
N ARG A 91 -7.65 11.15 -2.23
CA ARG A 91 -8.74 11.49 -1.31
C ARG A 91 -10.12 11.33 -1.97
N ASP A 92 -10.23 11.62 -3.26
CA ASP A 92 -11.47 11.48 -4.02
C ASP A 92 -11.79 10.03 -4.40
N ALA A 93 -10.76 9.21 -4.62
CA ALA A 93 -10.92 7.83 -5.10
C ALA A 93 -11.01 6.78 -3.98
N LEU A 94 -10.48 7.08 -2.80
CA LEU A 94 -10.36 6.13 -1.70
C LEU A 94 -11.50 6.27 -0.69
N PRO A 95 -11.89 5.17 -0.01
CA PRO A 95 -12.81 5.22 1.11
C PRO A 95 -12.39 6.24 2.18
N PRO A 96 -13.34 6.93 2.82
CA PRO A 96 -13.07 8.00 3.78
C PRO A 96 -12.30 7.53 5.03
N ASP A 97 -12.37 6.24 5.35
CA ASP A 97 -11.68 5.59 6.47
C ASP A 97 -10.31 5.02 6.08
N THR A 98 -9.83 5.31 4.87
CA THR A 98 -8.46 4.98 4.46
C THR A 98 -7.48 5.97 5.08
N GLU A 99 -6.39 5.46 5.65
CA GLU A 99 -5.31 6.27 6.17
C GLU A 99 -4.09 6.10 5.27
N ILE A 100 -3.45 7.22 4.92
CA ILE A 100 -2.21 7.23 4.14
C ILE A 100 -1.23 8.16 4.82
N ILE A 101 0.03 7.76 4.89
CA ILE A 101 1.14 8.65 5.23
C ILE A 101 2.24 8.47 4.18
N LYS A 102 2.86 9.58 3.78
CA LYS A 102 3.92 9.63 2.78
C LYS A 102 5.11 10.41 3.29
N LYS A 103 6.31 9.90 3.06
CA LYS A 103 7.55 10.55 3.46
C LYS A 103 8.58 10.43 2.36
N GLU A 104 9.26 11.53 2.08
CA GLU A 104 10.45 11.56 1.24
C GLU A 104 11.68 11.37 2.14
N TYR A 105 12.51 10.38 1.84
CA TYR A 105 13.77 10.13 2.53
C TYR A 105 14.94 10.51 1.63
N ARG A 106 15.85 11.35 2.14
CA ARG A 106 17.07 11.76 1.45
C ARG A 106 18.29 11.16 2.13
N HIS A 107 19.14 10.51 1.35
CA HIS A 107 20.42 9.99 1.80
C HIS A 107 21.52 11.06 1.62
N THR A 108 22.56 10.99 2.45
CA THR A 108 23.74 11.88 2.34
C THR A 108 24.47 11.76 1.00
N SER A 109 24.34 10.62 0.32
CA SER A 109 24.89 10.39 -1.03
C SER A 109 24.07 11.04 -2.16
N GLY A 110 22.95 11.71 -1.85
CA GLY A 110 22.08 12.36 -2.83
C GLY A 110 20.91 11.50 -3.34
N ASN A 111 20.82 10.23 -2.93
CA ASN A 111 19.70 9.37 -3.30
C ASN A 111 18.41 9.80 -2.57
N VAL A 112 17.26 9.61 -3.25
CA VAL A 112 15.94 9.96 -2.72
C VAL A 112 15.01 8.76 -2.84
N LEU A 113 14.32 8.45 -1.76
CA LEU A 113 13.27 7.43 -1.68
C LEU A 113 11.94 8.08 -1.28
N TYR A 114 10.84 7.53 -1.78
CA TYR A 114 9.50 7.87 -1.32
C TYR A 114 8.89 6.65 -0.67
N VAL A 115 8.48 6.79 0.59
CA VAL A 115 7.85 5.73 1.36
C VAL A 115 6.40 6.09 1.62
N THR A 116 5.51 5.12 1.43
CA THR A 116 4.08 5.26 1.67
C THR A 116 3.60 4.11 2.54
N ILE A 117 2.79 4.39 3.56
CA ILE A 117 1.96 3.39 4.23
C ILE A 117 0.51 3.72 3.89
N VAL A 118 -0.22 2.76 3.35
CA VAL A 118 -1.67 2.81 3.17
C VAL A 118 -2.28 1.79 4.11
N LEU A 119 -3.14 2.24 5.01
CA LEU A 119 -3.87 1.38 5.92
C LEU A 119 -5.34 1.33 5.54
N SER A 120 -5.83 0.12 5.28
CA SER A 120 -7.23 -0.08 4.91
C SER A 120 -8.14 0.25 6.07
N GLY A 121 -9.26 0.92 5.83
CA GLY A 121 -10.33 1.07 6.79
C GLY A 121 -11.18 -0.20 6.95
N LYS A 122 -12.41 -0.02 7.44
CA LYS A 122 -13.47 -1.04 7.40
C LYS A 122 -13.81 -1.38 5.96
N GLU A 123 -13.86 -0.37 5.08
CA GLU A 123 -13.94 -0.58 3.65
C GLU A 123 -12.55 -0.92 3.07
N ARG A 124 -12.43 -2.13 2.51
CA ARG A 124 -11.14 -2.71 2.13
C ARG A 124 -10.74 -2.49 0.67
N ALA A 125 -11.54 -1.71 -0.06
CA ALA A 125 -11.29 -1.37 -1.46
C ALA A 125 -10.02 -0.52 -1.64
N SER A 126 -9.47 0.06 -0.57
CA SER A 126 -8.28 0.91 -0.58
C SER A 126 -6.97 0.20 -0.87
N ILE A 127 -6.90 -1.13 -0.70
CA ILE A 127 -5.68 -1.91 -0.95
C ILE A 127 -5.96 -2.96 -2.01
N HIS A 128 -5.54 -2.66 -3.24
CA HIS A 128 -5.52 -3.59 -4.38
C HIS A 128 -4.09 -3.85 -4.85
N ARG A 129 -3.95 -4.61 -5.94
CA ARG A 129 -2.66 -4.89 -6.57
C ARG A 129 -2.03 -3.59 -7.14
N PRO A 130 -0.84 -3.15 -6.69
CA PRO A 130 -0.25 -1.86 -7.08
C PRO A 130 0.01 -1.69 -8.57
N GLN A 131 0.31 -2.79 -9.27
CA GLN A 131 0.61 -2.78 -10.70
C GLN A 131 -0.49 -2.11 -11.54
N ALA A 132 -1.76 -2.24 -11.14
CA ALA A 132 -2.87 -1.60 -11.86
C ALA A 132 -2.77 -0.06 -11.80
N CYS A 133 -2.60 0.50 -10.60
CA CYS A 133 -2.44 1.95 -10.43
C CYS A 133 -1.13 2.46 -11.02
N LEU A 134 -0.02 1.73 -10.85
CA LEU A 134 1.27 2.14 -11.40
C LEU A 134 1.22 2.27 -12.93
N VAL A 135 0.59 1.32 -13.62
CA VAL A 135 0.38 1.39 -15.07
C VAL A 135 -0.57 2.54 -15.42
N GLY A 136 -1.68 2.71 -14.68
CA GLY A 136 -2.61 3.83 -14.87
C GLY A 136 -1.97 5.21 -14.68
N GLN A 137 -0.91 5.31 -13.86
CA GLN A 137 -0.11 6.52 -13.66
C GLN A 137 0.99 6.72 -14.73
N GLY A 138 1.02 5.87 -15.76
CA GLY A 138 1.94 6.00 -16.90
C GLY A 138 3.28 5.29 -16.74
N ASN A 139 3.39 4.33 -15.81
CA ASN A 139 4.59 3.50 -15.68
C ASN A 139 4.50 2.26 -16.57
N SER A 140 5.63 1.87 -17.16
CA SER A 140 5.82 0.58 -17.81
C SER A 140 6.62 -0.33 -16.88
N ILE A 141 6.03 -1.46 -16.46
CA ILE A 141 6.70 -2.45 -15.61
C ILE A 141 7.50 -3.38 -16.51
N LEU A 142 8.82 -3.42 -16.29
CA LEU A 142 9.76 -4.22 -17.07
C LEU A 142 10.01 -5.59 -16.42
N ASN A 143 10.13 -5.61 -15.10
CA ASN A 143 10.44 -6.83 -14.35
C ASN A 143 9.80 -6.78 -12.95
N SER A 144 9.60 -7.96 -12.36
CA SER A 144 9.00 -8.16 -11.05
C SER A 144 9.79 -9.24 -10.33
N VAL A 145 10.40 -8.91 -9.19
CA VAL A 145 11.28 -9.83 -8.45
C VAL A 145 11.00 -9.77 -6.96
N ILE A 146 11.08 -10.91 -6.28
CA ILE A 146 11.04 -10.96 -4.82
C ILE A 146 12.43 -10.64 -4.28
N VAL A 147 12.49 -9.66 -3.39
CA VAL A 147 13.70 -9.27 -2.68
C VAL A 147 13.55 -9.69 -1.22
N PRO A 148 14.32 -10.67 -0.72
CA PRO A 148 14.30 -11.02 0.70
C PRO A 148 15.07 -9.96 1.49
N VAL A 149 14.49 -9.46 2.58
CA VAL A 149 15.14 -8.50 3.49
C VAL A 149 15.39 -9.22 4.82
N PRO A 150 16.67 -9.48 5.17
CA PRO A 150 17.00 -10.13 6.42
C PRO A 150 16.69 -9.20 7.60
N LEU A 151 16.00 -9.74 8.61
CA LEU A 151 15.71 -9.07 9.87
C LEU A 151 16.43 -9.80 11.01
N GLU A 152 16.70 -9.08 12.10
CA GLU A 152 17.28 -9.67 13.30
C GLU A 152 16.23 -10.54 14.01
N ASP A 153 16.67 -11.70 14.50
CA ASP A 153 15.89 -12.64 15.33
C ASP A 153 14.56 -13.16 14.74
N ARG A 154 14.37 -13.08 13.42
CA ARG A 154 13.21 -13.66 12.73
C ARG A 154 13.50 -13.98 11.26
N PRO A 155 12.66 -14.78 10.59
CA PRO A 155 12.79 -15.01 9.15
C PRO A 155 12.76 -13.70 8.35
N PRO A 156 13.47 -13.64 7.19
CA PRO A 156 13.42 -12.50 6.29
C PRO A 156 11.99 -12.16 5.87
N ILE A 157 11.70 -10.87 5.69
CA ILE A 157 10.48 -10.47 4.99
C ILE A 157 10.72 -10.51 3.49
N GLU A 158 9.72 -10.92 2.73
CA GLU A 158 9.76 -10.90 1.27
C GLU A 158 9.02 -9.66 0.77
N ILE A 159 9.72 -8.83 -0.03
CA ILE A 159 9.13 -7.66 -0.67
C ILE A 159 9.11 -7.84 -2.19
N MET A 160 8.03 -7.42 -2.84
CA MET A 160 7.94 -7.38 -4.29
C MET A 160 8.63 -6.13 -4.80
N SER A 161 9.68 -6.25 -5.61
CA SER A 161 10.31 -5.13 -6.33
C SER A 161 9.89 -5.13 -7.80
N LEU A 162 9.32 -4.02 -8.26
CA LEU A 162 8.98 -3.78 -9.66
C LEU A 162 10.02 -2.84 -10.27
N GLU A 163 10.69 -3.31 -11.31
CA GLU A 163 11.54 -2.46 -12.15
C GLU A 163 10.69 -1.82 -13.22
N MET A 164 10.77 -0.49 -13.33
CA MET A 164 9.86 0.28 -14.18
C MET A 164 10.60 1.30 -15.03
N MET A 165 9.87 1.80 -16.03
CA MET A 165 10.17 3.01 -16.79
C MET A 165 9.01 3.98 -16.61
N ARG A 166 9.30 5.18 -16.11
CA ARG A 166 8.32 6.26 -15.97
C ARG A 166 8.40 7.15 -17.19
N LYS A 167 7.29 7.31 -17.90
CA LYS A 167 7.19 8.24 -19.03
C LYS A 167 6.92 9.65 -18.51
N ILE A 168 7.83 10.56 -18.78
CA ILE A 168 7.67 11.99 -18.46
C ILE A 168 7.76 12.81 -19.74
N ARG A 169 7.18 14.00 -19.73
CA ARG A 169 7.42 15.01 -20.77
C ARG A 169 8.45 16.00 -20.26
N ALA A 170 9.54 16.16 -20.99
CA ALA A 170 10.52 17.18 -20.74
C ALA A 170 9.92 18.59 -20.95
N PRO A 171 10.52 19.65 -20.38
CA PRO A 171 10.06 21.03 -20.61
C PRO A 171 10.00 21.44 -22.09
N ASP A 172 10.83 20.82 -22.93
CA ASP A 172 10.87 21.03 -24.39
C ASP A 172 9.83 20.19 -25.16
N GLY A 173 8.96 19.46 -24.46
CA GLY A 173 7.92 18.62 -25.05
C GLY A 173 8.35 17.22 -25.46
N ARG A 174 9.65 16.87 -25.38
CA ARG A 174 10.11 15.52 -25.69
C ARG A 174 9.64 14.51 -24.65
N ALA A 175 9.21 13.34 -25.12
CA ALA A 175 8.98 12.21 -24.23
C ALA A 175 10.33 11.67 -23.75
N MET A 176 10.50 11.57 -22.43
CA MET A 176 11.64 10.92 -21.79
C MET A 176 11.16 9.76 -20.94
N GLU A 177 11.95 8.70 -20.89
CA GLU A 177 11.71 7.58 -19.98
C GLU A 177 12.78 7.56 -18.90
N ILE A 178 12.34 7.56 -17.64
CA ILE A 178 13.23 7.51 -16.49
C ILE A 178 13.13 6.12 -15.84
N PRO A 179 14.26 5.39 -15.71
CA PRO A 179 14.29 4.15 -14.97
C PRO A 179 13.99 4.39 -13.49
N THR A 180 12.96 3.71 -12.98
CA THR A 180 12.54 3.79 -11.59
C THR A 180 12.25 2.39 -11.06
N TYR A 181 12.08 2.27 -9.75
CA TYR A 181 11.56 1.06 -9.15
C TYR A 181 10.43 1.38 -8.17
N PHE A 182 9.61 0.38 -7.91
CA PHE A 182 8.57 0.42 -6.89
C PHE A 182 8.53 -0.91 -6.15
N ALA A 183 8.91 -0.89 -4.89
CA ALA A 183 8.89 -2.05 -4.02
C ALA A 183 7.70 -1.99 -3.05
N TYR A 184 7.10 -3.14 -2.75
CA TYR A 184 5.99 -3.21 -1.81
C TYR A 184 5.81 -4.57 -1.15
N TRP A 185 5.09 -4.55 -0.03
CA TRP A 185 4.58 -5.73 0.64
C TRP A 185 3.34 -5.35 1.46
N PHE A 186 2.58 -6.37 1.84
CA PHE A 186 1.39 -6.24 2.68
C PHE A 186 1.71 -6.73 4.08
N VAL A 187 1.21 -6.02 5.09
CA VAL A 187 1.38 -6.36 6.51
C VAL A 187 0.02 -6.44 7.17
N GLY A 188 -0.26 -7.59 7.78
CA GLY A 188 -1.40 -7.81 8.67
C GLY A 188 -0.92 -8.17 10.06
N GLN A 189 -1.84 -8.56 10.95
CA GLN A 189 -1.46 -9.00 12.30
C GLN A 189 -0.64 -10.30 12.22
N GLY A 190 0.66 -10.20 12.51
CA GLY A 190 1.61 -11.33 12.54
C GLY A 190 1.88 -12.00 11.18
N ARG A 191 1.51 -11.35 10.06
CA ARG A 191 1.70 -11.91 8.71
C ARG A 191 2.16 -10.83 7.73
N GLU A 192 3.13 -11.18 6.90
CA GLU A 192 3.58 -10.38 5.77
C GLU A 192 3.46 -11.16 4.47
N THR A 193 3.21 -10.47 3.35
CA THR A 193 3.29 -11.10 2.03
C THR A 193 3.56 -10.07 0.93
N PRO A 194 4.38 -10.42 -0.09
CA PRO A 194 4.50 -9.62 -1.31
C PRO A 194 3.32 -9.85 -2.28
N TYR A 195 2.42 -10.81 -2.00
CA TYR A 195 1.38 -11.25 -2.91
C TYR A 195 -0.03 -10.83 -2.45
N HIS A 196 -0.68 -10.02 -3.27
CA HIS A 196 -2.05 -9.57 -3.01
C HIS A 196 -3.04 -10.74 -2.88
N ILE A 197 -2.91 -11.78 -3.72
CA ILE A 197 -3.80 -12.95 -3.67
C ILE A 197 -3.61 -13.76 -2.37
N GLN A 198 -2.37 -13.92 -1.89
CA GLN A 198 -2.12 -14.59 -0.63
C GLN A 198 -2.77 -13.85 0.54
N ARG A 199 -2.67 -12.51 0.55
CA ARG A 199 -3.42 -11.67 1.50
C ARG A 199 -4.92 -11.93 1.41
N MET A 200 -5.50 -11.97 0.20
CA MET A 200 -6.95 -12.21 0.04
C MET A 200 -7.39 -13.58 0.56
N VAL A 201 -6.58 -14.63 0.33
CA VAL A 201 -6.84 -15.97 0.87
C VAL A 201 -6.81 -15.94 2.39
N TRP A 202 -5.77 -15.38 3.01
CA TRP A 202 -5.70 -15.28 4.47
C TRP A 202 -6.86 -14.50 5.07
N MET A 203 -7.23 -13.37 4.48
CA MET A 203 -8.38 -12.60 4.92
C MET A 203 -9.70 -13.39 4.84
N ALA A 204 -9.88 -14.18 3.78
CA ALA A 204 -11.04 -15.05 3.65
C ALA A 204 -11.02 -16.15 4.71
N THR A 205 -9.87 -16.80 4.93
CA THR A 205 -9.69 -17.85 5.94
C THR A 205 -9.96 -17.34 7.35
N ASP A 206 -9.38 -16.20 7.73
CA ASP A 206 -9.56 -15.62 9.07
C ASP A 206 -11.03 -15.24 9.32
N ARG A 207 -11.73 -14.76 8.29
CA ARG A 207 -13.16 -14.45 8.37
C ARG A 207 -14.03 -15.69 8.50
N VAL A 208 -13.74 -16.75 7.75
CA VAL A 208 -14.57 -17.97 7.71
C VAL A 208 -14.32 -18.86 8.92
N LEU A 209 -13.06 -19.02 9.33
CA LEU A 209 -12.69 -19.99 10.38
C LEU A 209 -12.57 -19.36 11.76
N HIS A 210 -12.18 -18.08 11.85
CA HIS A 210 -11.91 -17.41 13.12
C HIS A 210 -12.88 -16.25 13.41
N ASN A 211 -13.78 -15.93 12.47
CA ASN A 211 -14.76 -14.85 12.59
C ASN A 211 -14.12 -13.48 12.93
N VAL A 212 -12.86 -13.27 12.53
CA VAL A 212 -12.11 -12.03 12.75
C VAL A 212 -11.73 -11.36 11.44
N SER A 213 -11.48 -10.07 11.54
CA SER A 213 -11.15 -9.25 10.38
C SER A 213 -10.14 -8.18 10.73
N HIS A 214 -8.88 -8.50 10.52
CA HIS A 214 -7.76 -7.58 10.74
C HIS A 214 -7.67 -6.49 9.68
N ARG A 215 -7.21 -5.30 10.08
CA ARG A 215 -6.79 -4.27 9.12
C ARG A 215 -5.48 -4.71 8.48
N TRP A 216 -5.32 -4.39 7.20
CA TRP A 216 -4.08 -4.64 6.48
C TRP A 216 -3.47 -3.32 6.07
N ALA A 217 -2.15 -3.26 6.15
CA ALA A 217 -1.37 -2.18 5.58
C ALA A 217 -0.68 -2.63 4.31
N TYR A 218 -0.45 -1.66 3.45
CA TYR A 218 0.35 -1.74 2.24
C TYR A 218 1.48 -0.74 2.37
N ILE A 219 2.71 -1.23 2.31
CA ILE A 219 3.89 -0.40 2.40
C ILE A 219 4.51 -0.35 1.01
N GLY A 220 4.78 0.86 0.52
CA GLY A 220 5.43 1.10 -0.76
C GLY A 220 6.72 1.90 -0.56
N VAL A 221 7.78 1.51 -1.26
CA VAL A 221 9.06 2.24 -1.33
C VAL A 221 9.39 2.43 -2.81
N SER A 222 9.60 3.67 -3.24
CA SER A 222 9.94 3.97 -4.63
C SER A 222 11.15 4.89 -4.74
N GLY A 223 11.84 4.80 -5.87
CA GLY A 223 13.04 5.58 -6.13
C GLY A 223 13.52 5.44 -7.57
N SER A 224 14.61 6.14 -7.86
CA SER A 224 15.32 6.01 -9.13
C SER A 224 16.18 4.74 -9.12
N ARG A 225 16.42 4.17 -10.30
CA ARG A 225 17.42 3.10 -10.48
C ARG A 225 18.25 3.37 -11.73
N ARG A 226 19.30 2.59 -11.91
CA ARG A 226 20.00 2.50 -13.19
C ARG A 226 19.53 1.26 -13.96
N LEU A 227 19.67 1.28 -15.28
CA LEU A 227 19.25 0.15 -16.14
C LEU A 227 20.24 -1.02 -16.07
N ASP A 228 21.51 -0.72 -15.86
CA ASP A 228 22.66 -1.62 -15.92
C ASP A 228 23.16 -2.06 -14.53
N SER A 229 22.39 -1.77 -13.47
CA SER A 229 22.82 -1.99 -12.09
C SER A 229 21.67 -2.45 -11.19
N ASP A 230 22.01 -3.35 -10.29
CA ASP A 230 21.16 -3.86 -9.21
C ASP A 230 21.48 -3.20 -7.85
N ASP A 231 22.29 -2.13 -7.85
CA ASP A 231 22.62 -1.34 -6.66
C ASP A 231 21.39 -0.90 -5.86
N TYR A 232 20.32 -0.54 -6.56
CA TYR A 232 19.06 -0.12 -5.94
C TYR A 232 18.46 -1.23 -5.07
N LYS A 233 18.66 -2.51 -5.40
CA LYS A 233 18.15 -3.65 -4.61
C LYS A 233 18.88 -3.73 -3.27
N GLN A 234 20.21 -3.56 -3.28
CA GLN A 234 21.01 -3.54 -2.04
C GLN A 234 20.66 -2.32 -1.17
N GLN A 235 20.48 -1.15 -1.79
CA GLN A 235 20.03 0.05 -1.10
C GLN A 235 18.63 -0.15 -0.48
N LEU A 236 17.71 -0.72 -1.25
CA LEU A 236 16.35 -1.03 -0.80
C LEU A 236 16.38 -2.02 0.38
N GLN A 237 17.15 -3.11 0.28
CA GLN A 237 17.30 -4.08 1.36
C GLN A 237 17.86 -3.42 2.63
N ALA A 238 18.92 -2.63 2.51
CA ALA A 238 19.51 -1.92 3.64
C ALA A 238 18.52 -0.94 4.28
N PHE A 239 17.85 -0.12 3.47
CA PHE A 239 16.83 0.81 3.96
C PHE A 239 15.69 0.07 4.67
N VAL A 240 15.12 -0.97 4.05
CA VAL A 240 13.98 -1.70 4.62
C VAL A 240 14.37 -2.45 5.89
N LYS A 241 15.59 -3.01 5.95
CA LYS A 241 16.11 -3.67 7.16
C LYS A 241 16.10 -2.72 8.36
N ASP A 242 16.57 -1.49 8.18
CA ASP A 242 16.64 -0.50 9.26
C ASP A 242 15.27 0.16 9.50
N PHE A 243 14.45 0.33 8.46
CA PHE A 243 13.14 0.99 8.51
C PHE A 243 12.06 0.13 9.16
N TYR A 244 11.95 -1.14 8.76
CA TYR A 244 10.81 -1.98 9.08
C TYR A 244 10.56 -2.18 10.60
N PRO A 245 11.59 -2.34 11.44
CA PRO A 245 11.42 -2.46 12.89
C PRO A 245 10.76 -1.23 13.55
N HIS A 246 10.86 -0.04 12.96
CA HIS A 246 10.23 1.17 13.51
C HIS A 246 8.71 1.20 13.32
N ILE A 247 8.21 0.53 12.29
CA ILE A 247 6.81 0.62 11.89
C ILE A 247 6.01 -0.62 12.27
N VAL A 248 6.62 -1.80 12.37
CA VAL A 248 5.88 -3.04 12.65
C VAL A 248 5.44 -3.09 14.12
N VAL A 249 4.22 -3.57 14.37
CA VAL A 249 3.69 -3.85 15.71
C VAL A 249 3.38 -5.33 15.79
N GLN A 250 3.95 -6.01 16.78
CA GLN A 250 3.68 -7.41 17.08
C GLN A 250 2.42 -7.54 17.95
#